data_AF-A0A9P6FQS6-F1
#
_entry.id   AF-A0A9P6FQS6-F1
#
_cell.length_a   1.000
_cell.length_b   1.000
_cell.length_c   1.000
_cell.angle_alpha   90.00
_cell.angle_beta   90.00
_cell.angle_gamma   90.00
#
_symmetry.space_group_name_H-M   'P 1'
#
loop_
_entity.id
_entity.type
_entity.pdbx_description
1 polymer ?
#
loop_
_entity_poly.entity_id
_entity_poly.type
_entity_poly.pdbx_seq_one_letter_code
_entity_poly.pdbx_strand_id
1 'polypeptide(L)'
;MKFTVASTLAIIVTILSMTTTQAQGTACTDCLQASLQSLPLCSKLDIAIGNFTPSNSREYAACLCSSLDGAWIDKCRPDSLCGEDIMSFKDAYADNLRSASLICGSQPSFSGSM
;
A
#
# COMPACT_ATOMS: atom_id res chain seq x y z
N MET A 1 -42.97 25.10 38.88
CA MET A 1 -41.54 24.85 38.62
C MET A 1 -41.31 23.35 38.69
N LYS A 2 -41.14 22.68 37.54
CA LYS A 2 -40.74 21.26 37.46
C LYS A 2 -39.93 21.09 36.18
N PHE A 3 -38.62 20.92 36.31
CA PHE A 3 -37.76 20.41 35.24
C PHE A 3 -37.10 19.14 35.76
N THR A 4 -37.62 18.01 35.30
CA THR A 4 -37.01 16.70 35.45
C THR A 4 -35.84 16.64 34.49
N VAL A 5 -34.60 16.56 35.00
CA VAL A 5 -33.42 16.33 34.18
C VAL A 5 -33.00 14.88 34.38
N ALA A 6 -33.24 14.09 33.34
CA ALA A 6 -32.96 12.66 33.28
C ALA A 6 -31.46 12.39 33.29
N SER A 7 -31.08 11.36 34.03
CA SER A 7 -29.76 10.73 34.03
C SER A 7 -29.32 10.34 32.63
N THR A 8 -28.17 10.84 32.19
CA THR A 8 -27.41 10.24 31.10
C THR A 8 -26.10 9.72 31.67
N LEU A 9 -26.05 8.40 31.87
CA LEU A 9 -24.82 7.63 31.99
C LEU A 9 -23.96 7.91 30.75
N ALA A 10 -22.85 8.61 30.92
CA ALA A 10 -21.80 8.65 29.92
C ALA A 10 -20.98 7.37 30.05
N ILE A 11 -21.18 6.44 29.10
CA ILE A 11 -20.37 5.24 28.96
C ILE A 11 -18.97 5.69 28.51
N ILE A 12 -17.98 5.44 29.37
CA ILE A 12 -16.56 5.59 29.06
C ILE A 12 -16.22 4.50 28.04
N VAL A 13 -16.11 4.88 26.76
CA VAL A 13 -15.50 4.02 25.74
C VAL A 13 -13.99 4.13 25.91
N THR A 14 -13.41 3.18 26.64
CA THR A 14 -11.97 2.97 26.70
C THR A 14 -11.51 2.54 25.31
N ILE A 15 -10.90 3.45 24.56
CA ILE A 15 -10.21 3.13 23.32
C ILE A 15 -8.91 2.43 23.73
N LEU A 16 -8.95 1.11 23.87
CA LEU A 16 -7.77 0.26 23.88
C LEU A 16 -7.75 -0.50 22.56
N SER A 17 -6.54 -0.65 22.02
CA SER A 17 -6.16 -1.35 20.78
C SER A 17 -6.15 -0.41 19.56
N MET A 18 -5.05 -0.21 18.83
CA MET A 18 -3.92 -1.09 18.56
C MET A 18 -2.67 -0.24 18.29
N THR A 19 -1.61 -0.42 19.08
CA THR A 19 -0.28 0.07 18.71
C THR A 19 0.64 -1.13 18.57
N THR A 20 0.47 -1.89 17.50
CA THR A 20 1.41 -2.94 17.09
C THR A 20 1.83 -2.63 15.66
N THR A 21 2.60 -1.56 15.46
CA THR A 21 2.95 -1.14 14.09
C THR A 21 4.31 -0.44 14.05
N GLN A 22 5.39 -1.04 14.56
CA GLN A 22 6.73 -0.45 14.36
C GLN A 22 7.87 -1.44 14.08
N ALA A 23 7.77 -2.73 14.43
CA ALA A 23 8.83 -3.70 14.11
C ALA A 23 8.66 -4.37 12.72
N GLN A 24 7.42 -4.60 12.27
CA GLN A 24 7.13 -5.14 10.94
C GLN A 24 7.31 -4.08 9.84
N GLY A 25 7.26 -2.79 10.17
CA GLY A 25 7.28 -1.69 9.20
C GLY A 25 8.51 -1.70 8.29
N THR A 26 9.71 -1.90 8.85
CA THR A 26 10.96 -1.91 8.09
C THR A 26 11.16 -3.22 7.34
N ALA A 27 11.02 -4.38 8.01
CA ALA A 27 11.22 -5.69 7.38
C ALA A 27 10.22 -5.97 6.24
N CYS A 28 8.97 -5.54 6.41
CA CYS A 28 7.96 -5.62 5.37
C CYS A 28 8.29 -4.69 4.20
N THR A 29 8.64 -3.43 4.46
CA THR A 29 9.00 -2.45 3.41
C THR A 29 10.24 -2.91 2.64
N ASP A 30 11.27 -3.39 3.34
CA ASP A 30 12.50 -3.92 2.73
C ASP A 30 12.20 -5.15 1.85
N CYS A 31 11.35 -6.06 2.33
CA CYS A 31 10.94 -7.21 1.53
C CYS A 31 10.15 -6.79 0.28
N LEU A 32 9.21 -5.86 0.43
CA LEU A 32 8.40 -5.36 -0.68
C LEU A 32 9.28 -4.67 -1.71
N GLN A 33 10.20 -3.82 -1.27
CA GLN A 33 11.16 -3.14 -2.15
C GLN A 33 12.07 -4.15 -2.87
N ALA A 34 12.67 -5.09 -2.15
CA ALA A 34 13.52 -6.12 -2.73
C ALA A 34 12.75 -7.04 -3.70
N SER A 35 11.52 -7.41 -3.35
CA SER A 35 10.66 -8.27 -4.18
C SER A 35 10.24 -7.55 -5.45
N LEU A 36 9.90 -6.26 -5.38
CA LEU A 36 9.60 -5.44 -6.55
C LEU A 36 10.84 -5.26 -7.43
N GLN A 37 11.99 -4.94 -6.83
CA GLN A 37 13.28 -4.81 -7.55
C GLN A 37 13.77 -6.14 -8.15
N SER A 38 13.30 -7.29 -7.66
CA SER A 38 13.59 -8.59 -8.29
C SER A 38 12.93 -8.75 -9.67
N LEU A 39 11.93 -7.92 -9.99
CA LEU A 39 11.30 -7.93 -11.31
C LEU A 39 12.25 -7.31 -12.35
N PRO A 40 12.40 -7.92 -13.54
CA PRO A 40 13.36 -7.47 -14.54
C PRO A 40 13.24 -5.98 -14.89
N LEU A 41 12.01 -5.48 -15.03
CA LEU A 41 11.70 -4.10 -15.41
C LEU A 41 11.82 -3.10 -14.24
N CYS A 42 11.92 -3.58 -13.00
CA CYS A 42 11.98 -2.77 -11.79
C CYS A 42 13.38 -2.73 -11.14
N SER A 43 14.28 -3.63 -11.55
CA SER A 43 15.60 -3.84 -10.92
C SER A 43 16.55 -2.65 -10.86
N LYS A 44 16.33 -1.63 -11.70
CA LYS A 44 17.16 -0.42 -11.75
C LYS A 44 16.39 0.84 -11.38
N LEU A 45 15.16 0.69 -10.89
CA LEU A 45 14.30 1.81 -10.55
C LEU A 45 14.33 2.07 -9.06
N ASP A 46 14.39 3.35 -8.71
CA ASP A 46 14.18 3.81 -7.35
C ASP A 46 12.67 3.95 -7.12
N ILE A 47 12.07 2.93 -6.50
CA ILE A 47 10.62 2.84 -6.31
C ILE A 47 10.29 3.03 -4.83
N ALA A 48 9.67 4.16 -4.51
CA ALA A 48 9.08 4.37 -3.20
C ALA A 48 7.71 3.66 -3.13
N ILE A 49 7.61 2.65 -2.29
CA ILE A 49 6.35 1.95 -2.02
C ILE A 49 5.35 2.91 -1.35
N GLY A 50 4.12 2.98 -1.86
CA GLY A 50 3.05 3.84 -1.31
C GLY A 50 3.09 5.30 -1.78
N ASN A 51 4.16 5.73 -2.46
CA ASN A 51 4.21 7.02 -3.15
C ASN A 51 4.33 6.80 -4.66
N PHE A 52 3.20 6.49 -5.28
CA PHE A 52 3.05 6.43 -6.73
C PHE A 52 2.79 7.84 -7.27
N THR A 53 3.68 8.78 -6.94
CA THR A 53 3.68 10.04 -7.69
C THR A 53 3.99 9.66 -9.14
N PRO A 54 3.28 10.21 -10.13
CA PRO A 54 3.60 9.98 -11.54
C PRO A 54 4.97 10.59 -11.82
N SER A 55 6.03 9.85 -11.51
CA SER A 55 7.30 10.05 -12.17
C SER A 55 7.00 9.72 -13.63
N ASN A 56 7.05 10.74 -14.48
CA ASN A 56 6.82 10.68 -15.94
C ASN A 56 7.77 9.71 -16.68
N SER A 57 8.46 8.83 -15.95
CA SER A 57 9.30 7.76 -16.48
C SER A 57 8.43 6.63 -16.99
N ARG A 58 8.54 6.39 -18.29
CA ARG A 58 7.94 5.24 -18.97
C ARG A 58 8.42 3.92 -18.36
N GLU A 59 9.66 3.88 -17.91
CA GLU A 59 10.28 2.73 -17.25
C GLU A 59 9.58 2.42 -15.93
N TYR A 60 9.26 3.45 -15.14
CA TYR A 60 8.48 3.32 -13.91
C TYR A 60 7.08 2.77 -14.18
N ALA A 61 6.36 3.34 -15.15
CA ALA A 61 5.06 2.81 -15.57
C ALA A 61 5.17 1.36 -16.08
N ALA A 62 6.20 1.02 -16.86
CA ALA A 62 6.42 -0.33 -17.39
C ALA A 62 6.69 -1.36 -16.27
N CYS A 63 7.49 -0.97 -15.27
CA CYS A 63 7.70 -1.79 -14.07
C CYS A 63 6.38 -2.08 -13.36
N LEU A 64 5.57 -1.06 -13.07
CA LEU A 64 4.29 -1.24 -12.36
C LEU A 64 3.29 -2.05 -13.19
N CYS A 65 3.29 -1.88 -14.51
CA CYS A 65 2.48 -2.71 -15.42
C CYS A 65 2.90 -4.19 -15.38
N SER A 66 4.19 -4.47 -15.17
CA SER A 66 4.70 -5.84 -15.05
C SER A 66 4.45 -6.48 -13.68
N SER A 67 4.00 -5.70 -12.70
CA SER A 67 3.81 -6.12 -11.31
C SER A 67 2.34 -6.10 -10.86
N LEU A 68 1.40 -5.97 -11.81
CA LEU A 68 -0.04 -5.90 -11.59
C LEU A 68 -0.66 -7.17 -10.98
N ASP A 69 -0.02 -8.32 -11.17
CA ASP A 69 -0.48 -9.58 -10.58
C ASP A 69 -0.33 -9.60 -9.04
N GLY A 70 0.48 -8.69 -8.49
CA GLY A 70 0.83 -8.64 -7.08
C GLY A 70 1.52 -9.92 -6.57
N ALA A 71 2.01 -10.80 -7.43
CA ALA A 71 2.67 -12.05 -7.03
C ALA A 71 4.00 -11.79 -6.30
N TRP A 72 4.62 -10.65 -6.60
CA TRP A 72 5.81 -10.17 -5.89
C TRP A 72 5.51 -9.82 -4.43
N ILE A 73 4.28 -9.40 -4.11
CA ILE A 73 3.84 -9.03 -2.76
C ILE A 73 3.69 -10.29 -1.90
N ASP A 74 3.20 -11.39 -2.49
CA ASP A 74 2.96 -12.66 -1.79
C ASP A 74 4.24 -13.27 -1.19
N LYS A 75 5.42 -12.91 -1.73
CA LYS A 75 6.73 -13.31 -1.19
C LYS A 75 6.99 -12.78 0.23
N CYS A 76 6.33 -11.67 0.60
CA CYS A 76 6.49 -11.01 1.88
C CYS A 76 5.44 -11.39 2.91
N ARG A 77 4.55 -12.36 2.59
CA ARG A 77 3.49 -12.86 3.48
C ARG A 77 3.96 -13.45 4.82
N PRO A 78 5.12 -14.14 4.96
CA PRO A 78 5.50 -14.73 6.23
C PRO A 78 5.40 -13.75 7.40
N ASP A 79 4.97 -14.24 8.59
CA ASP A 79 4.73 -13.40 9.78
C ASP A 79 5.97 -12.63 10.24
N SER A 80 7.17 -13.14 9.93
CA SER A 80 8.44 -12.48 10.19
C SER A 80 8.71 -11.26 9.29
N LEU A 81 7.87 -11.02 8.28
CA LEU A 81 7.97 -9.94 7.31
C LEU A 81 6.74 -9.04 7.43
N CYS A 82 5.69 -9.30 6.64
CA CYS A 82 4.45 -8.52 6.64
C CYS A 82 3.27 -9.21 7.35
N GLY A 83 3.30 -10.54 7.50
CA GLY A 83 2.20 -11.30 8.10
C GLY A 83 0.87 -11.14 7.36
N GLU A 84 -0.24 -11.26 8.10
CA GLU A 84 -1.60 -11.23 7.57
C GLU A 84 -1.98 -9.87 6.92
N ASP A 85 -1.29 -8.77 7.27
CA ASP A 85 -1.52 -7.44 6.72
C ASP A 85 -1.13 -7.31 5.24
N ILE A 86 -0.45 -8.32 4.68
CA ILE A 86 0.01 -8.32 3.28
C ILE A 86 -1.14 -8.29 2.26
N MET A 87 -2.30 -8.83 2.62
CA MET A 87 -3.49 -8.82 1.75
C MET A 87 -4.05 -7.40 1.64
N SER A 88 -4.18 -6.70 2.77
CA SER A 88 -4.58 -5.29 2.80
C SER A 88 -3.64 -4.41 1.97
N PHE A 89 -2.33 -4.70 2.03
CA PHE A 89 -1.34 -4.02 1.19
C PHE A 89 -1.54 -4.33 -0.29
N LYS A 90 -1.78 -5.58 -0.67
CA LYS A 90 -2.02 -5.99 -2.07
C LYS A 90 -3.25 -5.32 -2.67
N ASP A 91 -4.33 -5.23 -1.90
CA ASP A 91 -5.55 -4.53 -2.32
C ASP A 91 -5.29 -3.02 -2.46
N ALA A 92 -4.65 -2.40 -1.46
CA ALA A 92 -4.27 -0.99 -1.52
C ALA A 92 -3.32 -0.68 -2.67
N TYR A 93 -2.39 -1.58 -2.99
CA TYR A 93 -1.48 -1.46 -4.13
C TYR A 93 -2.27 -1.42 -5.45
N ALA A 94 -3.18 -2.36 -5.66
CA ALA A 94 -4.01 -2.40 -6.85
C ALA A 94 -4.87 -1.14 -6.99
N ASP A 95 -5.48 -0.67 -5.89
CA ASP A 95 -6.31 0.53 -5.88
C ASP A 95 -5.51 1.82 -6.10
N ASN A 96 -4.29 1.90 -5.56
CA ASN A 96 -3.39 3.02 -5.82
C ASN A 96 -2.95 3.09 -7.28
N LEU A 97 -2.66 1.96 -7.94
CA LEU A 97 -2.32 1.94 -9.37
C LEU A 97 -3.50 2.37 -10.25
N ARG A 98 -4.72 1.94 -9.90
CA ARG A 98 -5.95 2.41 -10.55
C ARG A 98 -6.15 3.91 -10.36
N SER A 99 -5.96 4.40 -9.14
CA SER A 99 -6.11 5.82 -8.79
C SER A 99 -5.06 6.69 -9.48
N ALA A 100 -3.83 6.19 -9.63
CA ALA A 100 -2.77 6.83 -10.41
C ALA A 100 -3.06 6.84 -11.93
N SER A 101 -4.14 6.21 -12.39
CA SER A 101 -4.52 6.11 -13.81
C SER A 101 -3.39 5.51 -14.65
N LEU A 102 -2.76 4.45 -14.14
CA LEU A 102 -1.74 3.69 -14.89
C LEU A 102 -2.36 3.05 -16.13
N ILE A 103 -1.75 3.29 -17.28
CA ILE A 103 -2.12 2.69 -18.57
C ILE A 103 -1.04 1.69 -18.96
N CYS A 104 -1.43 0.44 -19.15
CA CYS A 104 -0.54 -0.66 -19.55
C CYS A 104 -0.82 -1.07 -20.99
N GLY A 105 -0.25 -0.32 -21.93
CA GLY A 105 -0.28 -0.61 -23.37
C GLY A 105 1.13 -0.88 -23.91
N SER A 106 1.28 -0.77 -25.24
CA SER A 106 2.60 -0.80 -25.90
C SER A 106 3.54 0.31 -25.41
N GLN A 107 2.98 1.40 -24.87
CA GLN A 107 3.70 2.46 -24.19
C GLN A 107 3.06 2.72 -22.82
N PRO A 108 3.59 2.11 -21.75
CA PRO A 108 3.11 2.34 -20.39
C PRO A 108 3.26 3.81 -19.96
N SER A 109 2.22 4.37 -19.34
CA SER A 109 2.20 5.77 -18.87
C SER A 109 1.17 5.96 -17.75
N PHE A 110 1.17 7.14 -17.12
CA PHE A 110 0.10 7.59 -16.23
C PHE A 110 -0.78 8.60 -16.97
N SER A 111 -2.10 8.41 -16.97
CA SER A 111 -3.03 9.30 -17.68
C SER A 111 -3.18 10.68 -17.05
N GLY A 112 -2.66 10.88 -15.83
CA GLY A 112 -2.76 12.12 -15.05
C GLY A 112 -1.63 13.13 -15.26
N SER A 113 -0.66 12.83 -16.14
CA SER A 113 0.44 13.74 -16.46
C SER A 113 0.04 14.72 -17.58
N MET A 114 -0.81 15.70 -17.25
CA MET A 114 -0.95 16.94 -18.04
C MET A 114 -0.33 18.10 -17.25
#